data_AF-A0A7K3FXY9-F1
#
_entry.id   AF-A0A7K3FXY9-F1
#
_cell.length_a   1.000
_cell.length_b   1.000
_cell.length_c   1.000
_cell.angle_alpha   90.00
_cell.angle_beta   90.00
_cell.angle_gamma   90.00
#
_symmetry.space_group_name_H-M   'P 1'
#
loop_
_entity.id
_entity.type
_entity.pdbx_description
1 polymer ?
#
loop_
_entity_poly.entity_id
_entity_poly.type
_entity_poly.pdbx_seq_one_letter_code
_entity_poly.pdbx_strand_id
1 'polypeptide(L)' 'MNAEGNGGPLDGAVIAVAGAAGPAGRATLLRLAEAGATVVAS' A
#
# COMPACT_ATOMS: atom_id res chain seq x y z
N MET A 1 -13.49 9.80 14.31
CA MET A 1 -12.64 10.99 14.52
C MET A 1 -11.86 10.64 15.78
N ASN A 2 -10.60 10.21 15.75
CA ASN A 2 -9.49 10.56 14.85
C ASN A 2 -8.45 9.43 14.82
N ALA A 3 -7.73 9.27 13.71
CA ALA A 3 -6.41 8.64 13.75
C ALA A 3 -5.41 9.77 14.05
N GLU A 4 -5.23 10.10 15.33
CA GLU A 4 -4.15 10.97 15.76
C GLU A 4 -2.83 10.18 15.71
N GLY A 5 -2.05 10.36 14.65
CA GLY A 5 -0.74 9.74 14.54
C GLY A 5 -0.09 9.95 13.18
N ASN A 6 0.46 11.15 12.94
CA ASN A 6 1.61 11.50 12.09
C ASN A 6 1.93 10.80 10.73
N GLY A 7 1.03 9.98 10.15
CA GLY A 7 1.28 9.18 8.95
C GLY A 7 0.00 8.86 8.17
N GLY A 8 0.15 8.42 6.92
CA GLY A 8 -0.96 8.01 6.05
C GLY A 8 -1.79 6.85 6.64
N PRO A 9 -2.98 6.54 6.09
CA PRO A 9 -3.88 5.53 6.65
C PRO A 9 -3.28 4.12 6.72
N LEU A 10 -2.20 3.85 5.98
CA LEU A 10 -1.46 2.59 6.01
C LEU A 10 -0.01 2.75 6.49
N ASP A 11 0.31 3.84 7.20
CA ASP A 11 1.65 4.07 7.73
C ASP A 11 2.10 2.90 8.64
N GLY A 12 3.28 2.36 8.36
CA GLY A 12 3.83 1.18 9.04
C GLY A 12 3.26 -0.17 8.59
N ALA A 13 2.28 -0.22 7.69
CA ALA A 13 1.75 -1.48 7.16
C ALA A 13 2.71 -2.11 6.13
N VAL A 14 2.92 -3.43 6.22
CA VAL A 14 3.65 -4.23 5.23
C VAL A 14 2.68 -5.16 4.50
N ILE A 15 2.59 -5.03 3.17
CA ILE A 15 1.57 -5.72 2.37
C ILE A 15 2.23 -6.48 1.23
N ALA A 16 1.97 -7.79 1.14
CA ALA A 16 2.38 -8.63 0.01
C ALA A 16 1.26 -8.66 -1.05
N VAL A 17 1.61 -8.39 -2.31
CA VAL A 17 0.67 -8.36 -3.44
C VAL A 17 1.07 -9.39 -4.48
N ALA A 18 0.21 -10.38 -4.71
CA ALA A 18 0.37 -11.38 -5.77
C ALA A 18 -0.15 -10.86 -7.11
N GLY A 19 0.36 -11.41 -8.22
CA GLY A 19 -0.06 -11.02 -9.56
C GLY A 19 0.26 -9.57 -9.90
N ALA A 20 1.30 -9.02 -9.27
CA ALA A 20 1.63 -7.60 -9.34
C ALA A 20 2.11 -7.17 -10.74
N ALA A 21 2.56 -8.13 -11.55
CA ALA A 21 2.94 -7.93 -12.95
C ALA A 21 1.76 -7.54 -13.86
N GLY A 22 0.52 -7.86 -13.46
CA GLY A 22 -0.68 -7.49 -14.20
C GLY A 22 -1.05 -6.01 -14.06
N PRO A 23 -1.88 -5.46 -14.96
CA PRO A 23 -2.27 -4.05 -14.93
C PRO A 23 -3.00 -3.66 -13.63
N ALA A 24 -3.86 -4.55 -13.12
CA ALA A 24 -4.53 -4.34 -11.83
C ALA A 24 -3.53 -4.37 -10.66
N GLY A 25 -2.60 -5.33 -10.66
CA GLY A 25 -1.57 -5.45 -9.63
C GLY A 25 -0.71 -4.21 -9.52
N ARG A 26 -0.24 -3.67 -10.65
CA ARG A 26 0.51 -2.42 -10.69
C ARG A 26 -0.30 -1.22 -10.18
N ALA A 27 -1.57 -1.13 -10.55
CA ALA A 27 -2.45 -0.06 -10.08
C ALA A 27 -2.75 -0.16 -8.58
N THR A 28 -2.77 -1.37 -8.02
CA THR A 28 -2.91 -1.62 -6.58
C THR A 28 -1.65 -1.21 -5.83
N LEU A 29 -0.46 -1.55 -6.32
CA LEU A 29 0.80 -1.15 -5.69
C LEU A 29 0.91 0.37 -5.54
N LEU A 30 0.56 1.12 -6.59
CA LEU A 30 0.60 2.58 -6.57
C LEU A 30 -0.31 3.16 -5.49
N ARG A 31 -1.57 2.70 -5.41
CA ARG A 31 -2.53 3.19 -4.42
C ARG A 31 -2.14 2.85 -2.99
N LEU A 32 -1.59 1.66 -2.76
CA LEU A 32 -1.14 1.25 -1.43
C LEU A 32 0.09 2.05 -0.99
N ALA A 33 1.04 2.29 -1.90
CA ALA A 33 2.21 3.12 -1.63
C ALA A 33 1.82 4.58 -1.35
N GLU A 34 0.89 5.15 -2.13
CA GLU A 34 0.34 6.50 -1.89
C GLU A 34 -0.33 6.63 -0.50
N ALA A 35 -0.94 5.55 -0.02
CA ALA A 35 -1.54 5.49 1.32
C ALA A 35 -0.50 5.31 2.46
N GLY A 36 0.79 5.18 2.14
CA GLY A 36 1.88 5.05 3.11
C GLY A 36 2.33 3.62 3.41
N ALA A 37 1.83 2.62 2.67
CA ALA A 37 2.20 1.24 2.91
C ALA A 37 3.59 0.89 2.33
N THR A 38 4.32 0.03 3.02
CA THR A 38 5.46 -0.71 2.44
C THR A 38 4.92 -1.92 1.70
N VAL A 39 5.10 -1.96 0.38
CA VAL A 39 4.57 -3.04 -0.48
C VAL A 39 5.66 -3.98 -0.97
N VAL A 40 5.39 -5.27 -0.92
CA VAL A 40 6.24 -6.33 -1.50
C VAL A 40 5.46 -7.00 -2.63
N ALA A 41 6.06 -7.01 -3.82
CA ALA A 41 5.43 -7.50 -5.04
C ALA A 41 6.15 -8.75 -5.56
N SER A 42 5.37 -9.67 -6.12
CA SER A 42 5.83 -10.86 -6.85
C SER A 42 5.10 -11.00 -8.18
#